data_AF-A0A948C5X7-F1
#
_entry.id   AF-A0A948C5X7-F1
#
_cell.length_a   1.000
_cell.length_b   1.000
_cell.length_c   1.000
_cell.angle_alpha   90.00
_cell.angle_beta   90.00
_cell.angle_gamma   90.00
#
_symmetry.space_group_name_H-M   'P 1'
#
loop_
_entity.id
_entity.type
_entity.pdbx_description
1 polymer ?
#
loop_
_entity_poly.entity_id
_entity_poly.type
_entity_poly.pdbx_seq_one_letter_code
_entity_poly.pdbx_strand_id
1 'polypeptide(L)'
;NLFRPIFREESFPLVICNGVLHHTSAPFSGFQSISRLVKKGGYILIGLYNRYGRITTDIRRSIFKISSDRFKFLDSRLRDKNIGELKKLTWFMDQYKNPHESGHTIREVLGWFEQIGFDFVNGIPKLKAFETFSENERLFKSNPEGNWLDHFLVQTHLLFTGSKEGGFFLMIGRKKL
;
A
#
# COMPACT_ATOMS: atom_id res chain seq x y z
N ASN A 1 13.97 -13.59 5.18
CA ASN A 1 13.83 -13.18 3.77
C ASN A 1 12.38 -13.41 3.36
N LEU A 2 11.68 -12.38 2.87
CA LEU A 2 10.29 -12.45 2.36
C LEU A 2 10.07 -13.59 1.35
N PHE A 3 11.01 -13.76 0.43
CA PHE A 3 10.92 -14.75 -0.67
C PHE A 3 11.21 -16.18 -0.23
N ARG A 4 11.79 -16.36 0.96
CA ARG A 4 12.17 -17.65 1.56
C ARG A 4 11.95 -17.58 3.07
N PRO A 5 10.69 -17.59 3.53
CA PRO A 5 10.38 -17.59 4.95
C PRO A 5 10.86 -18.90 5.59
N ILE A 6 11.29 -18.82 6.85
CA ILE A 6 11.79 -19.97 7.63
C ILE A 6 10.67 -20.77 8.31
N PHE A 7 9.43 -20.29 8.20
CA PHE A 7 8.26 -20.89 8.82
C PHE A 7 7.63 -21.92 7.90
N ARG A 8 6.99 -22.93 8.48
CA ARG A 8 6.18 -23.90 7.73
C ARG A 8 4.98 -23.19 7.10
N GLU A 9 4.47 -23.74 6.02
CA GLU A 9 3.20 -23.27 5.45
C GLU A 9 2.07 -23.37 6.49
N GLU A 10 1.06 -22.51 6.36
CA GLU A 10 -0.12 -22.47 7.23
C GLU A 10 0.20 -22.34 8.73
N SER A 11 1.25 -21.59 9.06
CA SER A 11 1.66 -21.39 10.46
C SER A 11 0.85 -20.31 11.18
N PHE A 12 0.35 -19.30 10.47
CA PHE A 12 -0.20 -18.10 11.11
C PHE A 12 -1.67 -17.85 10.76
N PRO A 13 -2.51 -17.48 11.75
CA PRO A 13 -3.87 -17.04 11.47
C PRO A 13 -3.94 -15.64 10.83
N LEU A 14 -2.86 -14.85 10.94
CA LEU A 14 -2.72 -13.52 10.36
C LEU A 14 -1.27 -13.29 9.92
N VAL A 15 -1.09 -12.82 8.69
CA VAL A 15 0.19 -12.33 8.17
C VAL A 15 0.04 -10.85 7.81
N ILE A 16 1.00 -10.01 8.21
CA ILE A 16 1.01 -8.57 7.92
C ILE A 16 2.26 -8.26 7.11
N CYS A 17 2.10 -7.65 5.94
CA CYS A 17 3.18 -7.16 5.11
C CYS A 17 2.89 -5.73 4.67
N ASN A 18 3.33 -4.78 5.50
CA ASN A 18 2.99 -3.37 5.40
C ASN A 18 4.23 -2.55 5.02
N GLY A 19 4.25 -1.86 3.88
CA GLY A 19 5.41 -1.01 3.55
C GLY A 19 6.61 -1.77 2.96
N VAL A 20 6.45 -3.01 2.49
CA VAL A 20 7.60 -3.88 2.12
C VAL A 20 7.57 -4.30 0.65
N LEU A 21 6.48 -4.91 0.18
CA LEU A 21 6.44 -5.58 -1.13
C LEU A 21 6.80 -4.65 -2.30
N HIS A 22 6.35 -3.40 -2.28
CA HIS A 22 6.59 -2.41 -3.34
C HIS A 22 8.03 -1.89 -3.40
N HIS A 23 8.87 -2.21 -2.41
CA HIS A 23 10.30 -1.94 -2.46
C HIS A 23 11.10 -3.15 -2.99
N THR A 24 10.43 -4.25 -3.34
CA THR A 24 11.08 -5.44 -3.89
C THR A 24 10.99 -5.50 -5.41
N SER A 25 11.93 -6.19 -6.06
CA SER A 25 11.95 -6.36 -7.51
C SER A 25 10.82 -7.24 -8.06
N ALA A 26 10.21 -8.08 -7.22
CA ALA A 26 9.14 -8.99 -7.59
C ALA A 26 8.01 -9.01 -6.53
N PRO A 27 7.19 -7.93 -6.43
CA PRO A 27 6.19 -7.78 -5.38
C PRO A 27 5.19 -8.95 -5.33
N PHE A 28 4.71 -9.42 -6.49
CA PHE A 28 3.78 -10.54 -6.54
C PHE A 28 4.41 -11.86 -6.08
N SER A 29 5.64 -12.18 -6.50
CA SER A 29 6.35 -13.37 -6.00
C SER A 29 6.63 -13.29 -4.51
N GLY A 30 6.91 -12.09 -3.99
CA GLY A 30 7.02 -11.82 -2.57
C GLY A 30 5.73 -12.10 -1.83
N PHE A 31 4.61 -11.59 -2.36
CA PHE A 31 3.26 -11.83 -1.85
C PHE A 31 2.90 -13.32 -1.85
N GLN A 32 3.13 -14.02 -2.96
CA GLN A 32 2.93 -15.46 -3.09
C GLN A 32 3.73 -16.26 -2.05
N SER A 33 4.96 -15.82 -1.76
CA SER A 33 5.81 -16.49 -0.77
C SER A 33 5.22 -16.41 0.64
N ILE A 34 4.81 -15.21 1.07
CA ILE A 34 4.26 -15.00 2.42
C ILE A 34 2.81 -15.46 2.57
N SER A 35 2.04 -15.52 1.49
CA SER A 35 0.64 -15.97 1.54
C SER A 35 0.52 -17.44 1.93
N ARG A 36 1.51 -18.27 1.59
CA ARG A 36 1.58 -19.69 2.00
C ARG A 36 1.66 -19.87 3.52
N LEU A 37 2.16 -18.86 4.24
CA LEU A 37 2.26 -18.92 5.71
C LEU A 37 0.90 -18.73 6.40
N VAL A 38 -0.12 -18.26 5.67
CA VAL A 38 -1.46 -18.03 6.19
C VAL A 38 -2.21 -19.36 6.29
N LYS A 39 -2.82 -19.62 7.43
CA LYS A 39 -3.75 -20.74 7.64
C LYS A 39 -4.98 -20.62 6.74
N LYS A 40 -5.57 -21.74 6.33
CA LYS A 40 -6.92 -21.76 5.75
C LYS A 40 -7.90 -21.00 6.64
N GLY A 41 -8.69 -20.12 6.04
CA GLY A 41 -9.60 -19.21 6.75
C GLY A 41 -8.93 -18.06 7.53
N GLY A 42 -7.59 -18.00 7.57
CA GLY A 42 -6.80 -16.92 8.14
C GLY A 42 -6.68 -15.72 7.20
N TYR A 43 -5.98 -14.67 7.64
CA TYR A 43 -5.95 -13.38 6.97
C TYR A 43 -4.54 -12.96 6.53
N ILE A 44 -4.49 -12.16 5.49
CA ILE A 44 -3.30 -11.40 5.10
C ILE A 44 -3.64 -9.93 4.94
N LEU A 45 -2.83 -9.05 5.52
CA LEU A 45 -2.91 -7.60 5.32
C LEU A 45 -1.67 -7.16 4.55
N ILE A 46 -1.88 -6.53 3.40
CA ILE A 46 -0.80 -5.98 2.58
C ILE A 46 -0.94 -4.46 2.44
N GLY A 47 0.18 -3.76 2.60
CA GLY A 47 0.27 -2.31 2.49
C GLY A 47 1.23 -1.89 1.40
N LEU A 48 0.70 -1.17 0.40
CA LEU A 48 1.39 -0.86 -0.84
C LEU A 48 1.29 0.62 -1.18
N TYR A 49 2.21 1.09 -2.02
CA TYR A 49 2.04 2.37 -2.69
C TYR A 49 1.06 2.24 -3.85
N ASN A 50 0.05 3.12 -3.85
CA ASN A 50 -0.95 3.22 -4.89
C ASN A 50 -0.39 3.97 -6.10
N ARG A 51 -0.51 3.37 -7.28
CA ARG A 51 -0.01 3.93 -8.54
C ARG A 51 -0.49 5.37 -8.80
N TYR A 52 -1.75 5.67 -8.52
CA TYR A 52 -2.32 6.99 -8.76
C TYR A 52 -1.92 7.96 -7.64
N GLY A 53 -1.98 7.49 -6.39
CA GLY A 53 -1.57 8.26 -5.22
C GLY A 53 -0.11 8.72 -5.25
N ARG A 54 0.77 7.94 -5.92
CA ARG A 54 2.20 8.26 -6.05
C ARG A 54 2.52 9.32 -7.10
N ILE A 55 1.62 9.60 -8.06
CA ILE A 55 1.91 10.49 -9.19
C ILE A 55 2.48 11.85 -8.74
N THR A 56 1.90 12.46 -7.70
CA THR A 56 2.38 13.75 -7.18
C THR A 56 3.77 13.64 -6.56
N THR A 57 4.07 12.54 -5.87
CA THR A 57 5.40 12.26 -5.32
C THR A 57 6.42 11.97 -6.42
N ASP A 58 6.03 11.24 -7.47
CA ASP A 58 6.92 10.92 -8.60
C ASP A 58 7.30 12.17 -9.40
N ILE A 59 6.35 13.09 -9.59
CA ILE A 59 6.61 14.42 -10.16
C ILE A 59 7.60 15.19 -9.29
N ARG A 60 7.37 15.26 -7.98
CA ARG A 60 8.30 15.91 -7.03
C ARG A 60 9.68 15.26 -7.04
N ARG A 61 9.75 13.92 -7.06
CA ARG A 61 11.01 13.15 -7.14
C ARG A 61 11.82 13.56 -8.37
N SER A 62 11.15 13.69 -9.51
CA SER A 62 11.78 14.15 -10.76
C SER A 62 12.29 15.59 -10.63
N ILE A 63 11.49 16.51 -10.09
CA ILE A 63 11.90 17.91 -9.83
C ILE A 63 13.10 17.96 -8.88
N PHE A 64 13.11 17.17 -7.82
CA PHE A 64 14.20 17.16 -6.83
C PHE A 64 15.48 16.60 -7.44
N LYS A 65 15.39 15.53 -8.24
CA LYS A 65 16.53 14.99 -8.96
C LYS A 65 17.15 16.03 -9.90
N ILE A 66 16.34 16.72 -10.70
CA ILE A 66 16.82 17.74 -11.66
C ILE A 66 17.39 18.96 -10.94
N SER A 67 16.75 19.39 -9.84
CA SER A 67 17.16 20.58 -9.09
C SER A 67 18.26 20.33 -8.06
N SER A 68 18.84 19.11 -7.99
CA SER A 68 19.76 18.71 -6.91
C SER A 68 19.19 19.01 -5.52
N ASP A 69 17.92 18.65 -5.36
CA ASP A 69 17.09 18.81 -4.17
C ASP A 69 16.89 20.25 -3.67
N ARG A 70 17.12 21.28 -4.49
CA ARG A 70 16.88 22.69 -4.14
C ARG A 70 15.40 23.01 -3.88
N PHE A 71 14.50 22.25 -4.49
CA PHE A 71 13.05 22.47 -4.40
C PHE A 71 12.33 21.60 -3.36
N LYS A 72 13.01 21.06 -2.34
CA LYS A 72 12.40 20.26 -1.25
C LYS A 72 11.15 20.90 -0.62
N PHE A 73 11.05 22.23 -0.63
CA PHE A 73 9.88 22.95 -0.12
C PHE A 73 8.56 22.62 -0.86
N LEU A 74 8.58 22.00 -2.04
CA LEU A 74 7.36 21.58 -2.74
C LEU A 74 6.63 20.43 -2.02
N ASP A 75 7.31 19.73 -1.10
CA ASP A 75 6.67 18.78 -0.20
C ASP A 75 6.19 19.51 1.07
N SER A 76 4.90 19.42 1.37
CA SER A 76 4.32 20.01 2.57
C SER A 76 4.89 19.44 3.87
N ARG A 77 5.24 18.13 3.92
CA ARG A 77 5.83 17.51 5.13
C ARG A 77 7.23 18.03 5.40
N LEU A 78 7.99 18.39 4.37
CA LEU A 78 9.33 18.97 4.55
C LEU A 78 9.27 20.44 5.02
N ARG A 79 8.16 21.13 4.76
CA ARG A 79 7.90 22.49 5.27
C ARG A 79 7.24 22.53 6.64
N ASP A 80 6.65 21.45 7.11
CA ASP A 80 5.92 21.41 8.37
C ASP A 80 6.86 21.64 9.55
N LYS A 81 6.64 22.73 10.29
CA LYS A 81 7.46 23.11 11.44
C LYS A 81 7.21 22.23 12.67
N ASN A 82 6.09 21.52 12.72
CA ASN A 82 5.74 20.63 13.83
C ASN A 82 6.48 19.27 13.74
N ILE A 83 7.06 18.97 12.57
CA ILE A 83 7.83 17.74 12.36
C ILE A 83 9.30 18.01 12.62
N GLY A 84 9.91 17.25 13.53
CA GLY A 84 11.35 17.36 13.82
C GLY A 84 12.23 17.01 12.60
N GLU A 85 13.41 17.62 12.54
CA GLU A 85 14.32 17.50 11.38
C GLU A 85 14.71 16.06 11.05
N LEU A 86 14.93 15.20 12.06
CA LEU A 86 15.21 13.79 11.83
C LEU A 86 14.05 13.10 11.10
N LYS A 87 12.80 13.36 11.49
CA LYS A 87 11.63 12.79 10.83
C LYS A 87 11.48 13.30 9.40
N LYS A 88 11.78 14.57 9.14
CA LYS A 88 11.81 15.14 7.78
C LYS A 88 12.88 14.47 6.93
N LEU A 89 14.07 14.26 7.49
CA LEU A 89 15.15 13.58 6.78
C LEU A 89 14.76 12.13 6.46
N THR A 90 14.23 11.38 7.41
CA THR A 90 13.73 10.01 7.19
C THR A 90 12.66 9.98 6.11
N TRP A 91 11.68 10.89 6.18
CA TRP A 91 10.65 11.04 5.15
C TRP A 91 11.26 11.34 3.78
N PHE A 92 12.23 12.26 3.73
CA PHE A 92 12.88 12.63 2.47
C PHE A 92 13.63 11.45 1.84
N MET A 93 14.40 10.73 2.66
CA MET A 93 15.16 9.58 2.21
C MET A 93 14.24 8.47 1.69
N ASP A 94 13.16 8.20 2.42
CA ASP A 94 12.19 7.17 2.04
C ASP A 94 11.41 7.57 0.76
N GLN A 95 10.86 8.77 0.69
CA GLN A 95 9.98 9.13 -0.42
C GLN A 95 10.71 9.43 -1.73
N TYR A 96 11.95 9.95 -1.64
CA TYR A 96 12.65 10.51 -2.79
C TYR A 96 14.01 9.88 -3.10
N LYS A 97 14.62 9.16 -2.15
CA LYS A 97 15.95 8.55 -2.32
C LYS A 97 15.93 7.02 -2.32
N ASN A 98 14.76 6.39 -2.15
CA ASN A 98 14.64 4.94 -2.29
C ASN A 98 15.06 4.48 -3.70
N PRO A 99 15.90 3.44 -3.82
CA PRO A 99 16.47 3.01 -5.10
C PRO A 99 15.46 2.29 -5.99
N HIS A 100 14.46 1.65 -5.38
CA HIS A 100 13.43 0.91 -6.07
C HIS A 100 12.08 1.09 -5.38
N GLU A 101 11.07 1.39 -6.17
CA GLU A 101 9.69 1.57 -5.74
C GLU A 101 8.75 1.20 -6.90
N SER A 102 7.74 0.39 -6.62
CA SER A 102 6.66 0.07 -7.57
C SER A 102 5.30 0.57 -7.06
N GLY A 103 4.52 1.18 -7.97
CA GLY A 103 3.15 1.59 -7.70
C GLY A 103 2.14 0.54 -8.17
N HIS A 104 1.20 0.17 -7.31
CA HIS A 104 0.21 -0.86 -7.57
C HIS A 104 -1.21 -0.30 -7.64
N THR A 105 -2.09 -0.99 -8.35
CA THR A 105 -3.52 -0.62 -8.41
C THR A 105 -4.36 -1.54 -7.54
N ILE A 106 -5.55 -1.06 -7.14
CA ILE A 106 -6.52 -1.90 -6.41
C ILE A 106 -6.82 -3.19 -7.19
N ARG A 107 -7.10 -3.06 -8.49
CA ARG A 107 -7.42 -4.21 -9.36
C ARG A 107 -6.28 -5.22 -9.48
N GLU A 108 -5.05 -4.74 -9.55
CA GLU A 108 -3.86 -5.61 -9.57
C GLU A 108 -3.80 -6.47 -8.31
N VAL A 109 -4.03 -5.86 -7.13
CA VAL A 109 -4.00 -6.58 -5.86
C VAL A 109 -5.19 -7.52 -5.69
N LEU A 110 -6.39 -7.13 -6.15
CA LEU A 110 -7.53 -8.05 -6.22
C LEU A 110 -7.22 -9.26 -7.11
N GLY A 111 -6.58 -9.03 -8.27
CA GLY A 111 -6.11 -10.12 -9.13
C GLY A 111 -5.08 -11.01 -8.46
N TRP A 112 -4.19 -10.45 -7.62
CA TRP A 112 -3.30 -11.26 -6.80
C TRP A 112 -4.08 -12.16 -5.85
N PHE A 113 -5.04 -11.60 -5.11
CA PHE A 113 -5.89 -12.38 -4.19
C PHE A 113 -6.61 -13.52 -4.89
N GLU A 114 -7.25 -13.22 -6.03
CA GLU A 114 -7.94 -14.22 -6.85
C GLU A 114 -6.98 -15.35 -7.27
N GLN A 115 -5.82 -14.99 -7.82
CA GLN A 115 -4.84 -15.95 -8.35
C GLN A 115 -4.29 -16.91 -7.30
N ILE A 116 -4.19 -16.49 -6.04
CA ILE A 116 -3.61 -17.31 -4.96
C ILE A 116 -4.64 -17.84 -3.94
N GLY A 117 -5.94 -17.67 -4.22
CA GLY A 117 -7.01 -18.24 -3.40
C GLY A 117 -7.34 -17.46 -2.13
N PHE A 118 -7.39 -16.13 -2.22
CA PHE A 118 -7.86 -15.25 -1.16
C PHE A 118 -9.11 -14.50 -1.59
N ASP A 119 -10.04 -14.34 -0.66
CA ASP A 119 -11.21 -13.47 -0.82
C ASP A 119 -10.89 -12.09 -0.25
N PHE A 120 -11.29 -11.02 -0.95
CA PHE A 120 -11.18 -9.68 -0.41
C PHE A 120 -12.05 -9.52 0.84
N VAL A 121 -11.50 -8.83 1.85
CA VAL A 121 -12.18 -8.56 3.12
C VAL A 121 -12.43 -7.07 3.29
N ASN A 122 -11.38 -6.24 3.20
CA ASN A 122 -11.48 -4.81 3.43
C ASN A 122 -10.26 -4.08 2.87
N GLY A 123 -10.34 -2.76 2.76
CA GLY A 123 -9.20 -1.94 2.36
C GLY A 123 -9.24 -0.56 3.00
N ILE A 124 -8.07 0.08 3.07
CA ILE A 124 -7.91 1.46 3.54
C ILE A 124 -7.16 2.24 2.45
N PRO A 125 -7.78 3.21 1.76
CA PRO A 125 -9.19 3.60 1.89
C PRO A 125 -10.16 2.48 1.46
N LYS A 126 -11.46 2.68 1.73
CA LYS A 126 -12.52 1.80 1.22
C LYS A 126 -12.43 1.71 -0.31
N LEU A 127 -12.65 0.52 -0.84
CA LEU A 127 -12.57 0.27 -2.28
C LEU A 127 -13.80 0.78 -3.03
N LYS A 128 -14.96 0.83 -2.36
CA LYS A 128 -16.18 1.41 -2.92
C LYS A 128 -16.17 2.92 -2.79
N ALA A 129 -16.51 3.63 -3.86
CA ALA A 129 -16.51 5.09 -3.83
C ALA A 129 -17.55 5.62 -2.82
N PHE A 130 -17.23 6.74 -2.18
CA PHE A 130 -18.07 7.44 -1.21
C PHE A 130 -18.39 6.68 0.10
N GLU A 131 -17.89 5.46 0.29
CA GLU A 131 -17.96 4.80 1.60
C GLU A 131 -16.91 5.38 2.55
N THR A 132 -17.31 5.58 3.81
CA THR A 132 -16.46 6.09 4.88
C THR A 132 -16.31 5.07 6.00
N PHE A 133 -15.25 5.22 6.80
CA PHE A 133 -15.08 4.41 8.00
C PHE A 133 -16.02 4.90 9.11
N SER A 134 -16.64 3.97 9.82
CA SER A 134 -17.34 4.23 11.07
C SER A 134 -16.41 4.04 12.27
N GLU A 135 -16.69 4.71 13.41
CA GLU A 135 -15.89 4.54 14.63
C GLU A 135 -15.90 3.09 15.17
N ASN A 136 -16.97 2.34 14.87
CA ASN A 136 -17.16 0.95 15.28
C ASN A 136 -16.84 -0.06 14.15
N GLU A 137 -16.12 0.37 13.11
CA GLU A 137 -15.81 -0.46 11.95
C GLU A 137 -14.97 -1.69 12.35
N ARG A 138 -15.41 -2.87 11.94
CA ARG A 138 -14.64 -4.12 12.12
C ARG A 138 -13.80 -4.38 10.88
N LEU A 139 -12.49 -4.14 10.97
CA LEU A 139 -11.56 -4.24 9.83
C LEU A 139 -11.59 -5.61 9.10
N PHE A 140 -11.78 -6.70 9.84
CA PHE A 140 -11.80 -8.07 9.29
C PHE A 140 -13.20 -8.57 8.90
N LYS A 141 -14.21 -7.70 8.92
CA LYS A 141 -15.52 -8.01 8.36
C LYS A 141 -15.47 -7.81 6.85
N SER A 142 -16.10 -8.73 6.11
CA SER A 142 -16.22 -8.63 4.66
C SER A 142 -16.95 -7.33 4.27
N ASN A 143 -16.34 -6.61 3.34
CA ASN A 143 -16.81 -5.39 2.72
C ASN A 143 -16.92 -5.60 1.21
N PRO A 144 -17.80 -4.86 0.53
CA PRO A 144 -17.88 -4.94 -0.92
C PRO A 144 -16.55 -4.51 -1.55
N GLU A 145 -16.08 -5.30 -2.51
CA GLU A 145 -14.89 -4.94 -3.29
C GLU A 145 -15.13 -3.76 -4.24
N GLY A 146 -16.39 -3.46 -4.57
CA GLY A 146 -16.73 -2.42 -5.54
C GLY A 146 -16.42 -2.84 -6.99
N ASN A 147 -16.74 -1.98 -7.95
CA ASN A 147 -16.48 -2.21 -9.36
C ASN A 147 -15.31 -1.36 -9.88
N TRP A 148 -15.02 -1.45 -11.19
CA TRP A 148 -13.90 -0.73 -11.79
C TRP A 148 -14.01 0.80 -11.69
N LEU A 149 -15.23 1.36 -11.76
CA LEU A 149 -15.47 2.80 -11.58
C LEU A 149 -15.18 3.22 -10.15
N ASP A 150 -15.61 2.40 -9.17
CA ASP A 150 -15.30 2.65 -7.77
C ASP A 150 -13.78 2.74 -7.56
N HIS A 151 -13.03 1.75 -8.05
CA HIS A 151 -11.58 1.72 -7.91
C HIS A 151 -10.91 2.90 -8.63
N PHE A 152 -11.44 3.32 -9.78
CA PHE A 152 -10.93 4.49 -10.48
C PHE A 152 -11.18 5.77 -9.67
N LEU A 153 -12.40 5.97 -9.18
CA LEU A 153 -12.76 7.15 -8.36
C LEU A 153 -11.96 7.20 -7.06
N VAL A 154 -11.81 6.08 -6.36
CA VAL A 154 -11.01 6.01 -5.12
C VAL A 154 -9.54 6.33 -5.39
N GLN A 155 -8.95 5.77 -6.45
CA GLN A 155 -7.54 6.00 -6.77
C GLN A 155 -7.27 7.41 -7.32
N THR A 156 -8.20 7.99 -8.08
CA THR A 156 -8.12 9.39 -8.48
C THR A 156 -8.26 10.32 -7.28
N HIS A 157 -9.13 10.00 -6.31
CA HIS A 157 -9.17 10.73 -5.05
C HIS A 157 -7.83 10.64 -4.29
N LEU A 158 -7.21 9.46 -4.24
CA LEU A 158 -5.87 9.27 -3.66
C LEU A 158 -4.79 10.08 -4.36
N LEU A 159 -4.90 10.37 -5.66
CA LEU A 159 -3.95 11.27 -6.33
C LEU A 159 -3.96 12.67 -5.70
N PHE A 160 -5.13 13.18 -5.33
CA PHE A 160 -5.29 14.51 -4.75
C PHE A 160 -4.99 14.53 -3.23
N THR A 161 -5.43 13.51 -2.50
CA THR A 161 -5.31 13.47 -1.02
C THR A 161 -4.11 12.68 -0.52
N GLY A 162 -3.68 11.66 -1.27
CA GLY A 162 -2.65 10.70 -0.88
C GLY A 162 -1.26 11.32 -0.73
N SER A 163 -1.00 12.50 -1.30
CA SER A 163 0.29 13.18 -1.13
C SER A 163 0.67 13.45 0.34
N LYS A 164 -0.31 13.53 1.25
CA LYS A 164 -0.07 13.68 2.70
C LYS A 164 0.47 12.41 3.36
N GLU A 165 0.11 11.25 2.84
CA GLU A 165 0.50 9.94 3.38
C GLU A 165 1.37 9.13 2.40
N GLY A 166 1.89 9.76 1.35
CA GLY A 166 2.76 9.13 0.36
C GLY A 166 2.01 8.21 -0.61
N GLY A 167 0.70 8.35 -0.76
CA GLY A 167 -0.10 7.57 -1.71
C GLY A 167 -0.25 6.10 -1.29
N PHE A 168 -0.29 5.82 0.00
CA PHE A 168 -0.35 4.48 0.56
C PHE A 168 -1.77 3.90 0.57
N PHE A 169 -1.91 2.59 0.39
CA PHE A 169 -3.17 1.87 0.59
C PHE A 169 -2.95 0.48 1.19
N LEU A 170 -3.97 0.01 1.91
CA LEU A 170 -4.00 -1.29 2.58
C LEU A 170 -5.11 -2.14 2.00
N MET A 171 -4.87 -3.44 1.88
CA MET A 171 -5.88 -4.43 1.54
C MET A 171 -5.74 -5.66 2.42
N ILE A 172 -6.89 -6.18 2.85
CA ILE A 172 -7.01 -7.38 3.68
C ILE A 172 -7.67 -8.46 2.82
N GLY A 173 -7.04 -9.62 2.75
CA GLY A 173 -7.58 -10.83 2.15
C GLY A 173 -7.75 -11.93 3.19
N ARG A 174 -8.72 -12.83 2.99
CA ARG A 174 -8.92 -14.05 3.77
C ARG A 174 -8.60 -15.25 2.90
N LYS A 175 -7.73 -16.16 3.37
CA LYS A 175 -7.41 -17.38 2.64
C LYS A 175 -8.65 -18.28 2.59
N LYS A 176 -8.97 -18.81 1.41
CA LYS A 176 -10.05 -19.79 1.22
C LYS A 176 -9.80 -21.04 2.07
N LEU A 177 -10.88 -21.75 2.42
CA LEU A 177 -10.83 -22.98 3.22
C LEU A 177 -10.23 -24.15 2.44
#